data_AF-A0A0D2ZZ69-F1
#
_entry.id   AF-A0A0D2ZZ69-F1
#
_cell.length_a   1.000
_cell.length_b   1.000
_cell.length_c   1.000
_cell.angle_alpha   90.00
_cell.angle_beta   90.00
_cell.angle_gamma   90.00
#
_symmetry.space_group_name_H-M   'P 1'
#
loop_
_entity.id
_entity.type
_entity.pdbx_description
1 polymer ?
#
loop_
_entity_poly.entity_id
_entity_poly.type
_entity_poly.pdbx_seq_one_letter_code
_entity_poly.pdbx_strand_id
1 'polypeptide(L)'
;AVGERFLARDITFQNTAGPSKHQAVAFRVGSDFSAFYQCDMLAYQDTLYVHSNRQYFVKCLIAGTVDFIFGNAAVVLQDCDIHARRPNSGQKNMVTAQGRTDPNQNTGIVIQR
;
A
#
# COMPACT_ATOMS: atom_id res chain seq x y z
N ALA A 1 -16.72 -2.16 11.72
CA ALA A 1 -15.78 -3.26 11.42
C ALA A 1 -15.64 -3.37 9.91
N VAL A 2 -14.44 -3.67 9.40
CA VAL A 2 -14.24 -4.05 7.99
C VAL A 2 -14.29 -5.59 7.94
N GLY A 3 -14.71 -6.19 6.81
CA GLY A 3 -14.82 -7.65 6.69
C GLY A 3 -13.48 -8.38 6.79
N GLU A 4 -13.52 -9.66 7.15
CA GLU A 4 -12.35 -10.57 7.14
C GLU A 4 -12.22 -11.28 5.78
N ARG A 5 -11.01 -11.75 5.46
CA ARG A 5 -10.72 -12.60 4.28
C ARG A 5 -11.16 -11.98 2.96
N PHE A 6 -11.01 -10.66 2.82
CA PHE A 6 -11.26 -10.01 1.55
C PHE A 6 -10.25 -10.50 0.49
N LEU A 7 -10.77 -10.87 -0.68
CA LEU A 7 -9.99 -11.31 -1.82
C LEU A 7 -10.33 -10.43 -3.02
N ALA A 8 -9.32 -10.02 -3.77
CA ALA A 8 -9.50 -9.37 -5.06
C ALA A 8 -8.42 -9.81 -6.06
N ARG A 9 -8.80 -9.81 -7.34
CA ARG A 9 -7.90 -10.11 -8.45
C ARG A 9 -8.30 -9.39 -9.72
N ASP A 10 -7.33 -9.18 -10.60
CA ASP A 10 -7.52 -8.68 -11.96
C ASP A 10 -8.30 -7.35 -12.01
N ILE A 11 -7.98 -6.42 -11.09
CA ILE A 11 -8.68 -5.13 -10.93
C ILE A 11 -7.74 -3.99 -10.49
N THR A 12 -8.07 -2.76 -10.89
CA THR A 12 -7.36 -1.53 -10.50
C THR A 12 -8.15 -0.75 -9.44
N PHE A 13 -7.46 -0.33 -8.37
CA PHE A 13 -7.92 0.67 -7.43
C PHE A 13 -7.12 1.96 -7.62
N GLN A 14 -7.79 3.07 -7.92
CA GLN A 14 -7.12 4.32 -8.29
C GLN A 14 -7.72 5.54 -7.59
N ASN A 15 -6.84 6.47 -7.17
CA ASN A 15 -7.22 7.82 -6.75
C ASN A 15 -6.54 8.86 -7.66
N THR A 16 -7.35 9.74 -8.24
CA THR A 16 -6.93 10.72 -9.26
C THR A 16 -6.75 12.14 -8.73
N ALA A 17 -6.71 12.35 -7.40
CA ALA A 17 -6.57 13.68 -6.80
C ALA A 17 -5.31 14.44 -7.27
N GLY A 18 -4.22 13.71 -7.54
CA GLY A 18 -2.94 14.28 -8.01
C GLY A 18 -1.97 14.66 -6.89
N PRO A 19 -0.70 14.97 -7.22
CA PRO A 19 0.37 15.18 -6.24
C PRO A 19 0.20 16.46 -5.41
N SER A 20 -0.57 17.43 -5.91
CA SER A 20 -0.81 18.71 -5.24
C SER A 20 -1.95 18.67 -4.22
N LYS A 21 -2.62 17.53 -4.07
CA LYS A 21 -3.70 17.34 -3.09
C LYS A 21 -3.23 16.67 -1.80
N HIS A 22 -1.92 16.46 -1.66
CA HIS A 22 -1.32 15.76 -0.53
C HIS A 22 -1.91 14.34 -0.39
N GLN A 23 -2.25 13.90 0.82
CA GLN A 23 -2.70 12.54 1.11
C GLN A 23 -3.95 12.17 0.30
N ALA A 24 -3.87 11.10 -0.49
CA ALA A 24 -4.99 10.63 -1.32
C ALA A 24 -4.91 9.11 -1.55
N VAL A 25 -5.52 8.36 -0.63
CA VAL A 25 -5.52 6.89 -0.64
C VAL A 25 -6.30 6.34 -1.83
N ALA A 26 -5.69 5.41 -2.58
CA ALA A 26 -6.37 4.60 -3.59
C ALA A 26 -7.04 3.37 -2.96
N PHE A 27 -6.34 2.72 -2.02
CA PHE A 27 -6.85 1.52 -1.37
C PHE A 27 -6.39 1.42 0.08
N ARG A 28 -7.33 1.13 0.99
CA ARG A 28 -7.09 0.94 2.43
C ARG A 28 -7.51 -0.45 2.84
N VAL A 29 -6.60 -1.20 3.46
CA VAL A 29 -6.85 -2.57 3.91
C VAL A 29 -6.72 -2.67 5.41
N GLY A 30 -7.79 -3.12 6.07
CA GLY A 30 -7.78 -3.55 7.48
C GLY A 30 -8.35 -4.95 7.68
N SER A 31 -8.53 -5.71 6.59
CA SER A 31 -9.07 -7.07 6.59
C SER A 31 -7.98 -8.06 6.97
N ASP A 32 -8.22 -8.90 7.98
CA ASP A 32 -7.30 -9.97 8.35
C ASP A 32 -7.42 -11.16 7.37
N PHE A 33 -6.29 -11.83 7.12
CA PHE A 33 -6.15 -12.88 6.11
C PHE A 33 -6.62 -12.45 4.71
N SER A 34 -6.36 -11.20 4.33
CA SER A 34 -6.69 -10.68 2.99
C SER A 34 -5.59 -10.98 1.98
N ALA A 35 -5.99 -11.18 0.72
CA ALA A 35 -5.05 -11.43 -0.36
C ALA A 35 -5.45 -10.75 -1.68
N PHE A 36 -4.45 -10.32 -2.43
CA PHE A 36 -4.59 -9.57 -3.68
C PHE A 36 -3.67 -10.16 -4.75
N TYR A 37 -4.22 -10.49 -5.92
CA TYR A 37 -3.47 -11.11 -7.01
C TYR A 37 -3.71 -10.39 -8.34
N GLN A 38 -2.66 -9.90 -8.99
CA GLN A 38 -2.80 -9.10 -10.23
C GLN A 38 -3.73 -7.90 -10.05
N CYS A 39 -3.52 -7.14 -8.97
CA CYS A 39 -4.22 -5.89 -8.74
C CYS A 39 -3.28 -4.71 -8.92
N ASP A 40 -3.83 -3.59 -9.37
CA ASP A 40 -3.10 -2.33 -9.48
C ASP A 40 -3.58 -1.36 -8.41
N MET A 41 -2.64 -0.73 -7.69
CA MET A 41 -2.92 0.35 -6.76
C MET A 41 -2.20 1.63 -7.20
N LEU A 42 -2.97 2.61 -7.65
CA LEU A 42 -2.44 3.77 -8.37
C LEU A 42 -2.88 5.09 -7.71
N ALA A 43 -1.94 5.87 -7.18
CA ALA A 43 -2.18 7.26 -6.79
C ALA A 43 -0.85 8.06 -6.80
N TYR A 44 -0.73 9.01 -5.87
CA TYR A 44 0.46 9.81 -5.62
C TYR A 44 0.88 9.59 -4.16
N GLN A 45 0.58 10.54 -3.28
CA GLN A 45 0.88 10.43 -1.86
C GLN A 45 -0.13 9.51 -1.16
N ASP A 46 0.37 8.62 -0.29
CA ASP A 46 -0.42 7.68 0.52
C ASP A 46 -1.23 6.66 -0.31
N THR A 47 -0.67 6.15 -1.41
CA THR A 47 -1.40 5.30 -2.37
C THR A 47 -2.06 4.05 -1.75
N LEU A 48 -1.29 3.22 -1.06
CA LEU A 48 -1.75 1.97 -0.44
C LEU A 48 -1.61 2.06 1.09
N TYR A 49 -2.76 2.10 1.76
CA TYR A 49 -2.81 2.12 3.22
C TYR A 49 -2.98 0.70 3.78
N VAL A 50 -1.85 0.04 4.08
CA VAL A 50 -1.78 -1.24 4.79
C VAL A 50 -2.02 -1.03 6.29
N HIS A 51 -3.25 -0.66 6.63
CA HIS A 51 -3.61 -0.13 7.95
C HIS A 51 -3.33 -1.10 9.11
N SER A 52 -3.82 -2.34 9.04
CA SER A 52 -3.77 -3.30 10.15
C SER A 52 -3.96 -4.76 9.70
N ASN A 53 -3.67 -5.71 10.58
CA ASN A 53 -3.85 -7.16 10.40
C ASN A 53 -2.92 -7.79 9.34
N ARG A 54 -3.14 -9.07 9.00
CA ARG A 54 -2.30 -9.83 8.06
C ARG A 54 -2.80 -9.72 6.63
N GLN A 55 -1.90 -9.40 5.71
CA GLN A 55 -2.23 -9.09 4.33
C GLN A 55 -1.17 -9.66 3.37
N TYR A 56 -1.60 -10.09 2.19
CA TYR A 56 -0.71 -10.64 1.18
C TYR A 56 -1.00 -10.06 -0.21
N PHE A 57 0.02 -9.52 -0.86
CA PHE A 57 -0.07 -8.98 -2.22
C PHE A 57 0.89 -9.75 -3.11
N VAL A 58 0.42 -10.26 -4.25
CA VAL A 58 1.25 -11.06 -5.16
C VAL A 58 0.99 -10.70 -6.61
N LYS A 59 2.05 -10.47 -7.39
CA LYS A 59 1.97 -10.02 -8.79
C LYS A 59 1.14 -8.75 -8.97
N CYS A 60 1.24 -7.83 -8.02
CA CYS A 60 0.52 -6.56 -8.06
C CYS A 60 1.44 -5.43 -8.54
N LEU A 61 0.85 -4.40 -9.14
CA LEU A 61 1.52 -3.13 -9.41
C LEU A 61 1.14 -2.10 -8.36
N ILE A 62 2.13 -1.49 -7.70
CA ILE A 62 1.90 -0.36 -6.79
C ILE A 62 2.71 0.84 -7.28
N ALA A 63 2.03 1.96 -7.54
CA ALA A 63 2.68 3.17 -8.03
C ALA A 63 2.24 4.44 -7.29
N GLY A 64 3.22 5.22 -6.80
CA GLY A 64 2.98 6.45 -6.04
C GLY A 64 4.23 7.31 -5.86
N THR A 65 4.16 8.30 -4.96
CA THR A 65 5.23 9.28 -4.73
C THR A 65 5.73 9.27 -3.28
N VAL A 66 5.03 9.95 -2.38
CA VAL A 66 5.39 10.09 -0.97
C VAL A 66 4.62 9.05 -0.17
N ASP A 67 5.33 8.31 0.70
CA ASP A 67 4.80 7.34 1.65
C ASP A 67 3.75 6.38 1.04
N PHE A 68 3.99 5.95 -0.20
CA PHE A 68 2.92 5.38 -1.01
C PHE A 68 2.55 3.93 -0.65
N ILE A 69 3.33 3.28 0.21
CA ILE A 69 2.94 2.06 0.93
C ILE A 69 3.14 2.35 2.43
N PHE A 70 2.07 2.52 3.20
CA PHE A 70 2.18 2.98 4.58
C PHE A 70 1.19 2.27 5.51
N GLY A 71 1.49 2.30 6.81
CA GLY A 71 0.64 1.76 7.85
C GLY A 71 1.37 0.79 8.79
N ASN A 72 0.59 -0.02 9.51
CA ASN A 72 1.09 -0.90 10.57
C ASN A 72 0.49 -2.32 10.49
N ALA A 73 0.26 -2.81 9.26
CA ALA A 73 -0.09 -4.21 9.02
C ALA A 73 1.12 -5.15 9.19
N ALA A 74 0.85 -6.45 9.26
CA ALA A 74 1.83 -7.50 8.96
C ALA A 74 1.61 -7.91 7.49
N VAL A 75 2.35 -7.29 6.57
CA VAL A 75 2.12 -7.42 5.13
C VAL A 75 3.35 -7.94 4.40
N VAL A 76 3.12 -8.84 3.45
CA VAL A 76 4.12 -9.29 2.48
C VAL A 76 3.64 -8.89 1.08
N LEU A 77 4.50 -8.20 0.34
CA LEU A 77 4.37 -7.92 -1.08
C LEU A 77 5.37 -8.81 -1.81
N GLN A 78 4.88 -9.85 -2.47
CA GLN A 78 5.71 -10.85 -3.14
C GLN A 78 5.58 -10.75 -4.66
N ASP A 79 6.69 -10.75 -5.38
CA ASP A 79 6.68 -10.71 -6.86
C ASP A 79 5.86 -9.51 -7.40
N CYS A 80 5.90 -8.37 -6.71
CA CYS A 80 5.18 -7.15 -7.08
C CYS A 80 6.09 -6.17 -7.83
N ASP A 81 5.51 -5.44 -8.77
CA ASP A 81 6.13 -4.28 -9.41
C ASP A 81 5.84 -3.03 -8.56
N ILE A 82 6.89 -2.38 -8.06
CA ILE A 82 6.77 -1.21 -7.18
C ILE A 82 7.46 -0.02 -7.85
N HIS A 83 6.67 0.91 -8.39
CA HIS A 83 7.15 2.01 -9.23
C HIS A 83 6.92 3.37 -8.57
N ALA A 84 8.00 4.04 -8.16
CA ALA A 84 7.94 5.44 -7.80
C ALA A 84 7.69 6.30 -9.06
N ARG A 85 6.80 7.29 -8.97
CA ARG A 85 6.48 8.20 -10.09
C ARG A 85 6.96 9.64 -9.82
N ARG A 86 6.85 10.52 -10.82
CA ARG A 86 7.30 11.92 -10.68
C ARG A 86 6.44 12.68 -9.64
N PRO A 87 7.03 13.22 -8.57
CA PRO A 87 6.31 14.03 -7.60
C PRO A 87 6.29 15.51 -8.01
N ASN A 88 5.72 16.38 -7.15
CA ASN A 88 5.86 17.82 -7.34
C ASN A 88 7.31 18.28 -7.11
N SER A 89 7.63 19.48 -7.61
CA SER A 89 8.93 20.10 -7.38
C SER A 89 9.25 20.19 -5.89
N GLY A 90 10.48 19.83 -5.50
CA GLY A 90 10.95 19.85 -4.12
C GLY A 90 10.49 18.66 -3.26
N GLN A 91 9.56 17.83 -3.71
CA GLN A 91 9.17 16.60 -3.01
C GLN A 91 10.17 15.47 -3.30
N LYS A 92 10.29 14.55 -2.33
CA LYS A 92 11.09 13.32 -2.46
C LYS A 92 10.16 12.12 -2.37
N ASN A 93 10.41 11.12 -3.19
CA ASN A 93 9.65 9.87 -3.11
C ASN A 93 10.10 9.05 -1.90
N MET A 94 9.14 8.41 -1.26
CA MET A 94 9.35 7.45 -0.18
C MET A 94 8.47 6.25 -0.47
N VAL A 95 9.07 5.07 -0.63
CA VAL A 95 8.32 3.85 -0.95
C VAL A 95 7.47 3.43 0.24
N THR A 96 8.08 3.38 1.43
CA THR A 96 7.43 2.88 2.63
C THR A 96 7.44 3.91 3.76
N ALA A 97 6.33 4.02 4.49
CA ALA A 97 6.26 4.65 5.81
C ALA A 97 5.65 3.67 6.82
N GLN A 98 6.50 2.80 7.37
CA GLN A 98 6.11 1.78 8.33
C GLN A 98 5.86 2.43 9.71
N GLY A 99 4.71 2.17 10.30
CA GLY A 99 4.22 2.86 11.50
C GLY A 99 4.17 2.01 12.77
N ARG A 100 5.11 1.07 12.98
CA ARG A 100 5.17 0.31 14.24
C ARG A 100 5.61 1.23 15.38
N THR A 101 4.80 1.31 16.43
CA THR A 101 5.05 2.21 17.58
C THR A 101 5.49 1.48 18.85
N ASP A 102 5.30 0.16 18.92
CA ASP A 102 5.65 -0.66 20.08
C ASP A 102 6.48 -1.88 19.63
N PRO A 103 7.63 -2.19 20.27
CA PRO A 103 8.47 -3.34 19.92
C PRO A 103 7.77 -4.70 20.05
N ASN A 104 6.69 -4.79 20.84
CA ASN A 104 5.88 -6.00 21.02
C ASN A 104 4.86 -6.21 19.89
N GLN A 105 4.69 -5.25 18.98
CA GLN A 105 3.87 -5.43 17.78
C GLN A 105 4.60 -6.31 16.77
N ASN A 106 3.88 -7.31 16.26
CA ASN A 106 4.33 -8.28 15.26
C ASN A 106 4.06 -7.82 13.81
N THR A 107 4.18 -6.52 13.58
CA THR A 107 3.82 -5.85 12.32
C THR A 107 5.06 -5.42 11.54
N GLY A 108 4.90 -5.21 10.25
CA GLY A 108 5.98 -4.86 9.34
C GLY A 108 5.57 -4.96 7.88
N ILE A 109 6.31 -4.25 7.03
CA ILE A 109 6.21 -4.33 5.57
C ILE A 109 7.39 -5.15 5.07
N VAL A 110 7.12 -6.26 4.40
CA VAL A 110 8.13 -7.10 3.73
C VAL A 110 7.92 -7.00 2.22
N ILE A 111 9.00 -6.69 1.50
CA ILE A 111 9.04 -6.70 0.03
C ILE A 111 9.99 -7.84 -0.36
N GLN A 112 9.47 -8.83 -1.08
CA GLN A 112 10.17 -10.07 -1.40
C GLN A 112 9.94 -10.48 -2.86
N ARG A 113 10.87 -11.23 -3.44
CA ARG A 113 10.64 -12.01 -4.67
C ARG A 113 10.10 -13.39 -4.33
#